data_AF-A0A6P7Y0C9-F1
#
_entry.id   AF-A0A6P7Y0C9-F1
#
_cell.length_a   1.000
_cell.length_b   1.000
_cell.length_c   1.000
_cell.angle_alpha   90.00
_cell.angle_beta   90.00
_cell.angle_gamma   90.00
#
_symmetry.space_group_name_H-M   'P 1'
#
loop_
_entity.id
_entity.type
_entity.pdbx_description
1 polymer ?
#
loop_
_entity_poly.entity_id
_entity_poly.type
_entity_poly.pdbx_seq_one_letter_code
_entity_poly.pdbx_strand_id
1 'polypeptide(L)'
;MAEENNILQSLEEQCLQTSSSTNLQIQPKKSIELITTAEMALLKSLLHGGLALSLKAYFLDKLPDLTPLYSHLLYLNLSFNDLLHFPKEVYNIENLQVLKLRNNPIKEIPPDIHRLRNLRTFVISFCLLSALPSGLFFLQRLQFLDVSYNSIPFIPNEIRNLRALDFLNVEGNELPALPCGALKLKLKQIRVSNNFMHPLLWKENSRTQPQKLLDLTALFFVTNNLWRCYRELPREVEKTLNKLVI
;
A
#
# COMPACT_ATOMS: atom_id res chain seq x y z
N MET A 1 -18.97 -4.21 -10.50
CA MET A 1 -17.93 -4.13 -9.44
C MET A 1 -17.93 -5.36 -8.54
N ALA A 2 -19.07 -5.81 -7.99
CA ALA A 2 -19.13 -7.06 -7.22
C ALA A 2 -18.78 -8.31 -8.07
N GLU A 3 -19.27 -8.38 -9.31
CA GLU A 3 -18.98 -9.50 -10.23
C GLU A 3 -17.50 -9.57 -10.66
N GLU A 4 -16.84 -8.44 -10.93
CA GLU A 4 -15.40 -8.43 -11.26
C GLU A 4 -14.49 -8.69 -10.05
N ASN A 5 -14.88 -8.22 -8.85
CA ASN A 5 -14.16 -8.59 -7.62
C ASN A 5 -14.32 -10.07 -7.29
N ASN A 6 -15.48 -10.67 -7.62
CA ASN A 6 -15.66 -12.12 -7.56
C ASN A 6 -14.77 -12.84 -8.57
N ILE A 7 -14.54 -12.30 -9.77
CA ILE A 7 -13.58 -12.86 -10.72
C ILE A 7 -12.15 -12.77 -10.17
N LEU A 8 -11.72 -11.65 -9.60
CA LEU A 8 -10.39 -11.50 -9.02
C LEU A 8 -10.17 -12.37 -7.76
N GLN A 9 -11.19 -12.50 -6.89
CA GLN A 9 -11.17 -13.47 -5.79
C GLN A 9 -11.15 -14.90 -6.29
N SER A 10 -11.95 -15.23 -7.31
CA SER A 10 -11.94 -16.54 -7.97
C SER A 10 -10.58 -16.86 -8.59
N LEU A 11 -9.90 -15.89 -9.20
CA LEU A 11 -8.54 -16.04 -9.75
C LEU A 11 -7.52 -16.25 -8.63
N GLU A 12 -7.67 -15.56 -7.49
CA GLU A 12 -6.85 -15.79 -6.29
C GLU A 12 -7.07 -17.19 -5.70
N GLU A 13 -8.33 -17.64 -5.60
CA GLU A 13 -8.68 -18.99 -5.14
C GLU A 13 -8.15 -20.09 -6.08
N GLN A 14 -8.23 -19.89 -7.40
CA GLN A 14 -7.63 -20.78 -8.40
C GLN A 14 -6.11 -20.87 -8.25
N CYS A 15 -5.44 -19.78 -7.87
CA CYS A 15 -4.01 -19.78 -7.56
C CYS A 15 -3.67 -20.40 -6.18
N LEU A 16 -4.58 -20.35 -5.21
CA LEU A 16 -4.40 -20.93 -3.87
C LEU A 16 -4.60 -22.44 -3.84
N GLN A 17 -5.60 -22.97 -4.56
CA GLN A 17 -5.83 -24.42 -4.70
C GLN A 17 -4.65 -25.14 -5.38
N THR A 18 -3.83 -24.40 -6.12
CA THR A 18 -2.71 -24.95 -6.89
C THR A 18 -1.37 -24.90 -6.16
N SER A 19 -1.27 -24.20 -5.02
CA SER A 19 -0.04 -24.00 -4.23
C SER A 19 0.05 -24.84 -2.95
N SER A 20 -0.98 -25.62 -2.61
CA SER A 20 -1.02 -26.48 -1.41
C SER A 20 -0.21 -27.79 -1.50
N SER A 21 0.60 -27.99 -2.55
CA SER A 21 1.22 -29.30 -2.85
C SER A 21 2.75 -29.30 -2.92
N THR A 22 3.46 -28.47 -2.15
CA THR A 22 4.93 -28.57 -2.06
C THR A 22 5.45 -28.23 -0.66
N ASN A 23 5.41 -29.22 0.22
CA ASN A 23 6.10 -29.20 1.51
C ASN A 23 7.36 -30.06 1.38
N LEU A 24 8.48 -29.45 0.98
CA LEU A 24 9.79 -30.11 0.97
C LEU A 24 10.85 -29.16 1.56
N GLN A 25 11.20 -29.42 2.82
CA GLN A 25 12.48 -29.04 3.41
C GLN A 25 13.60 -29.63 2.55
N ILE A 26 14.66 -28.87 2.21
CA ILE A 26 16.07 -29.31 2.01
C ILE A 26 16.96 -28.11 1.58
N GLN A 27 18.20 -28.12 2.07
CA GLN A 27 19.30 -27.15 1.86
C GLN A 27 20.06 -27.36 0.51
N PRO A 28 21.13 -26.62 0.21
CA PRO A 28 21.28 -25.71 -0.91
C PRO A 28 21.80 -26.37 -2.21
N LYS A 29 20.90 -26.79 -3.10
CA LYS A 29 21.11 -26.89 -4.56
C LYS A 29 20.09 -26.03 -5.34
N LYS A 30 19.67 -24.95 -4.67
CA LYS A 30 18.36 -24.31 -4.82
C LYS A 30 18.12 -23.62 -6.17
N SER A 31 19.09 -22.90 -6.72
CA SER A 31 18.82 -21.93 -7.81
C SER A 31 18.27 -22.54 -9.11
N ILE A 32 18.76 -23.70 -9.56
CA ILE A 32 18.29 -24.32 -10.83
C ILE A 32 16.92 -24.99 -10.66
N GLU A 33 16.68 -25.63 -9.51
CA GLU A 33 15.38 -26.23 -9.17
C GLU A 33 14.29 -25.17 -8.93
N LEU A 34 14.67 -24.01 -8.40
CA LEU A 34 13.78 -22.86 -8.20
C LEU A 34 13.35 -22.21 -9.52
N ILE A 35 14.25 -22.09 -10.49
CA ILE A 35 13.91 -21.59 -11.82
C ILE A 35 12.95 -22.57 -12.52
N THR A 36 13.23 -23.88 -12.46
CA THR A 36 12.35 -24.89 -13.08
C THR A 36 10.97 -24.96 -12.42
N THR A 37 10.86 -24.79 -11.10
CA THR A 37 9.56 -24.75 -10.42
C THR A 37 8.76 -23.48 -10.76
N ALA A 38 9.41 -22.33 -10.91
CA ALA A 38 8.77 -21.10 -11.38
C ALA A 38 8.32 -21.21 -12.86
N GLU A 39 9.13 -21.83 -13.72
CA GLU A 39 8.78 -22.13 -15.11
C GLU A 39 7.58 -23.08 -15.20
N MET A 40 7.50 -24.09 -14.34
CA MET A 40 6.33 -24.98 -14.26
C MET A 40 5.07 -24.24 -13.81
N ALA A 41 5.19 -23.27 -12.90
CA ALA A 41 4.07 -22.41 -12.51
C ALA A 41 3.60 -21.51 -13.67
N LEU A 42 4.54 -20.99 -14.47
CA LEU A 42 4.24 -20.25 -15.70
C LEU A 42 3.49 -21.11 -16.72
N LEU A 43 3.99 -22.31 -17.01
CA LEU A 43 3.35 -23.26 -17.91
C LEU A 43 1.93 -23.61 -17.43
N LYS A 44 1.77 -23.84 -16.13
CA LYS A 44 0.45 -24.09 -15.54
C LYS A 44 -0.48 -22.90 -15.72
N SER A 45 -0.02 -21.67 -15.47
CA SER A 45 -0.82 -20.46 -15.70
C SER A 45 -1.26 -20.36 -17.16
N LEU A 46 -0.36 -20.59 -18.12
CA LEU A 46 -0.66 -20.58 -19.55
C LEU A 46 -1.73 -21.61 -19.92
N LEU A 47 -1.67 -22.83 -19.37
CA LEU A 47 -2.68 -23.88 -19.60
C LEU A 47 -4.07 -23.48 -19.10
N HIS A 48 -4.16 -22.61 -18.08
CA HIS A 48 -5.43 -22.14 -17.52
C HIS A 48 -5.82 -20.75 -18.07
N GLY A 49 -5.30 -20.36 -19.24
CA GLY A 49 -5.67 -19.12 -19.93
C GLY A 49 -4.81 -17.90 -19.59
N GLY A 50 -3.78 -18.05 -18.76
CA GLY A 50 -2.76 -17.01 -18.51
C GLY A 50 -3.25 -15.75 -17.78
N LEU A 51 -4.45 -15.77 -17.20
CA LEU A 51 -5.05 -14.62 -16.53
C LEU A 51 -4.48 -14.35 -15.14
N ALA A 52 -3.99 -15.39 -14.46
CA ALA A 52 -3.46 -15.29 -13.11
C ALA A 52 -2.19 -16.12 -12.93
N LEU A 53 -1.20 -15.52 -12.27
CA LEU A 53 0.06 -16.15 -11.93
C LEU A 53 0.39 -15.87 -10.46
N SER A 54 0.69 -16.93 -9.72
CA SER A 54 1.15 -16.84 -8.34
C SER A 54 2.50 -17.55 -8.19
N LEU A 55 3.54 -16.76 -7.96
CA LEU A 55 4.88 -17.20 -7.60
C LEU A 55 5.15 -16.86 -6.12
N LYS A 56 4.18 -17.16 -5.25
CA LYS A 56 4.29 -16.91 -3.81
C LYS A 56 5.23 -17.93 -3.15
N ALA A 57 6.18 -17.48 -2.33
CA ALA A 57 7.10 -18.35 -1.58
C ALA A 57 8.01 -19.22 -2.47
N TYR A 58 8.42 -18.69 -3.62
CA TYR A 58 9.40 -19.30 -4.52
C TYR A 58 10.82 -18.77 -4.27
N PHE A 59 11.10 -18.07 -3.17
CA PHE A 59 12.44 -17.56 -2.81
C PHE A 59 13.18 -16.88 -3.98
N LEU A 60 12.42 -16.17 -4.83
CA LEU A 60 12.94 -15.58 -6.06
C LEU A 60 13.76 -14.34 -5.73
N ASP A 61 14.99 -14.26 -6.25
CA ASP A 61 15.80 -13.05 -6.27
C ASP A 61 15.55 -12.22 -7.54
N LYS A 62 15.14 -12.89 -8.62
CA LYS A 62 14.75 -12.31 -9.91
C LYS A 62 13.51 -13.00 -10.48
N LEU A 63 12.75 -12.28 -11.30
CA LEU A 63 11.62 -12.87 -12.00
C LEU A 63 12.07 -13.76 -13.16
N PRO A 64 11.36 -14.87 -13.42
CA PRO A 64 11.48 -15.60 -14.68
C PRO A 64 10.93 -14.78 -15.85
N ASP A 65 11.12 -15.27 -17.08
CA ASP A 65 10.57 -14.61 -18.26
C ASP A 65 9.03 -14.65 -18.26
N LEU A 66 8.43 -13.47 -18.13
CA LEU A 66 6.97 -13.27 -18.12
C LEU A 66 6.42 -12.85 -19.50
N THR A 67 7.28 -12.74 -20.52
CA THR A 67 6.89 -12.29 -21.87
C THR A 67 5.66 -13.00 -22.45
N PRO A 68 5.48 -14.34 -22.27
CA PRO A 68 4.30 -15.03 -22.77
C PRO A 68 2.97 -14.58 -22.14
N LEU A 69 3.01 -13.95 -20.97
CA LEU A 69 1.83 -13.58 -20.17
C LEU A 69 1.46 -12.09 -20.26
N TYR A 70 2.34 -11.24 -20.83
CA TYR A 70 2.16 -9.78 -20.85
C TYR A 70 0.81 -9.31 -21.38
N SER A 71 0.27 -9.98 -22.40
CA SER A 71 -0.97 -9.60 -23.07
C SER A 71 -2.25 -9.96 -22.32
N HIS A 72 -2.22 -10.91 -21.39
CA HIS A 72 -3.45 -11.44 -20.76
C HIS A 72 -3.44 -11.40 -19.22
N LEU A 73 -2.28 -11.25 -18.58
CA LEU A 73 -2.18 -11.38 -17.13
C LEU A 73 -2.89 -10.22 -16.40
N LEU A 74 -3.83 -10.59 -15.53
CA LEU A 74 -4.61 -9.66 -14.68
C LEU A 74 -4.17 -9.70 -13.22
N TYR A 75 -3.71 -10.87 -12.76
CA TYR A 75 -3.33 -11.11 -11.37
C TYR A 75 -1.90 -11.63 -11.28
N LEU A 76 -1.06 -10.94 -10.52
CA LEU A 76 0.31 -11.35 -10.23
C LEU A 76 0.60 -11.31 -8.73
N ASN A 77 0.95 -12.46 -8.17
CA ASN A 77 1.37 -12.59 -6.78
C ASN A 77 2.83 -13.05 -6.69
N LEU A 78 3.67 -12.18 -6.16
CA LEU A 78 5.10 -12.35 -5.93
C LEU A 78 5.45 -12.25 -4.44
N SER A 79 4.47 -12.46 -3.56
CA SER A 79 4.67 -12.31 -2.11
C SER A 79 5.59 -13.40 -1.55
N PHE A 80 6.30 -13.09 -0.47
CA PHE A 80 7.21 -14.01 0.24
C PHE A 80 8.36 -14.50 -0.66
N ASN A 81 8.98 -13.62 -1.43
CA ASN A 81 10.21 -13.91 -2.17
C ASN A 81 11.37 -13.05 -1.63
N ASP A 82 12.53 -13.17 -2.26
CA ASP A 82 13.76 -12.48 -1.88
C ASP A 82 14.09 -11.31 -2.84
N LEU A 83 13.05 -10.68 -3.40
CA LEU A 83 13.21 -9.59 -4.37
C LEU A 83 13.80 -8.35 -3.70
N LEU A 84 15.06 -8.05 -4.00
CA LEU A 84 15.77 -6.86 -3.48
C LEU A 84 15.33 -5.56 -4.17
N HIS A 85 14.90 -5.67 -5.43
CA HIS A 85 14.47 -4.55 -6.25
C HIS A 85 13.05 -4.79 -6.77
N PHE A 86 12.32 -3.71 -7.02
CA PHE A 86 11.05 -3.81 -7.70
C PHE A 86 11.27 -4.33 -9.14
N PRO A 87 10.59 -5.41 -9.56
CA PRO A 87 10.78 -6.01 -10.87
C PRO A 87 10.25 -5.11 -11.99
N LYS A 88 11.13 -4.69 -12.90
CA LYS A 88 10.78 -3.78 -14.00
C LYS A 88 9.95 -4.46 -15.08
N GLU A 89 10.04 -5.78 -15.19
CA GLU A 89 9.31 -6.62 -16.13
C GLU A 89 7.80 -6.47 -15.95
N VAL A 90 7.35 -6.22 -14.72
CA VAL A 90 5.93 -6.01 -14.39
C VAL A 90 5.34 -4.83 -15.16
N TYR A 91 6.14 -3.82 -15.51
CA TYR A 91 5.67 -2.66 -16.26
C TYR A 91 5.19 -2.98 -17.69
N ASN A 92 5.59 -4.12 -18.23
CA ASN A 92 5.17 -4.58 -19.56
C ASN A 92 3.79 -5.26 -19.54
N ILE A 93 3.22 -5.48 -18.36
CA ILE A 93 1.94 -6.18 -18.17
C ILE A 93 0.81 -5.14 -18.13
N GLU A 94 0.39 -4.67 -19.31
CA GLU A 94 -0.54 -3.54 -19.43
C GLU A 94 -1.91 -3.78 -18.78
N ASN A 95 -2.36 -5.04 -18.76
CA ASN A 95 -3.67 -5.43 -18.26
C ASN A 95 -3.69 -5.75 -16.76
N LEU A 96 -2.56 -5.61 -16.06
CA LEU A 96 -2.45 -6.00 -14.67
C LEU A 96 -3.39 -5.20 -13.77
N GLN A 97 -4.22 -5.91 -13.01
CA GLN A 97 -5.19 -5.33 -12.08
C GLN A 97 -4.81 -5.56 -10.63
N VAL A 98 -4.13 -6.67 -10.32
CA VAL A 98 -3.71 -7.03 -8.97
C VAL A 98 -2.22 -7.35 -8.95
N LEU A 99 -1.48 -6.63 -8.12
CA LEU A 99 -0.07 -6.88 -7.87
C LEU A 99 0.16 -7.04 -6.37
N LYS A 100 0.69 -8.20 -5.97
CA LYS A 100 1.06 -8.50 -4.57
C LYS A 100 2.56 -8.78 -4.47
N LEU A 101 3.25 -8.02 -3.63
CA LEU A 101 4.69 -8.06 -3.37
C LEU A 101 5.00 -8.15 -1.88
N ARG A 102 4.02 -8.58 -1.06
CA ARG A 102 4.15 -8.63 0.40
C ARG A 102 5.38 -9.45 0.83
N ASN A 103 6.08 -9.01 1.87
CA ASN A 103 7.20 -9.75 2.45
C ASN A 103 8.32 -10.01 1.44
N ASN A 104 8.80 -8.95 0.79
CA ASN A 104 10.01 -8.92 -0.02
C ASN A 104 10.94 -7.81 0.50
N PRO A 105 12.28 -7.96 0.43
CA PRO A 105 13.23 -6.95 0.88
C PRO A 105 13.37 -5.73 -0.07
N ILE A 106 12.28 -5.31 -0.72
CA ILE A 106 12.24 -4.18 -1.65
C ILE A 106 12.35 -2.86 -0.87
N LYS A 107 13.33 -2.04 -1.25
CA LYS A 107 13.59 -0.73 -0.61
C LYS A 107 12.93 0.46 -1.33
N GLU A 108 12.72 0.33 -2.62
CA GLU A 108 12.18 1.41 -3.45
C GLU A 108 11.27 0.85 -4.55
N ILE A 109 10.27 1.65 -4.91
CA ILE A 109 9.45 1.42 -6.10
C ILE A 109 9.84 2.50 -7.11
N PRO A 110 10.28 2.15 -8.33
CA PRO A 110 10.59 3.14 -9.35
C PRO A 110 9.36 4.00 -9.76
N PRO A 111 9.58 5.22 -10.28
CA PRO A 111 8.50 6.09 -10.71
C PRO A 111 7.69 5.54 -11.89
N ASP A 112 8.21 4.55 -12.63
CA ASP A 112 7.54 3.91 -13.76
C ASP A 112 6.29 3.08 -13.39
N ILE A 113 5.96 2.93 -12.10
CA ILE A 113 4.73 2.23 -11.65
C ILE A 113 3.45 2.81 -12.27
N HIS A 114 3.46 4.08 -12.69
CA HIS A 114 2.35 4.73 -13.40
C HIS A 114 1.96 4.04 -14.72
N ARG A 115 2.84 3.20 -15.29
CA ARG A 115 2.56 2.40 -16.50
C ARG A 115 1.47 1.35 -16.25
N LEU A 116 1.28 0.89 -15.01
CA LEU A 116 0.24 -0.06 -14.62
C LEU A 116 -1.14 0.61 -14.51
N ARG A 117 -1.62 1.24 -15.58
CA ARG A 117 -2.82 2.11 -15.59
C ARG A 117 -4.11 1.39 -15.18
N ASN A 118 -4.12 0.05 -15.29
CA ASN A 118 -5.24 -0.81 -14.93
C ASN A 118 -5.19 -1.33 -13.49
N LEU A 119 -4.14 -1.01 -12.73
CA LEU A 119 -3.94 -1.53 -11.39
C LEU A 119 -5.04 -1.03 -10.45
N ARG A 120 -5.74 -1.98 -9.83
CA ARG A 120 -6.82 -1.75 -8.86
C ARG A 120 -6.38 -2.12 -7.45
N THR A 121 -5.58 -3.17 -7.31
CA THR A 121 -5.08 -3.65 -6.02
C THR A 121 -3.57 -3.69 -6.03
N PHE A 122 -2.96 -2.97 -5.10
CA PHE A 122 -1.52 -2.99 -4.89
C PHE A 122 -1.19 -3.29 -3.43
N VAL A 123 -0.48 -4.40 -3.21
CA VAL A 123 -0.06 -4.85 -1.88
C VAL A 123 1.46 -4.93 -1.85
N ILE A 124 2.08 -4.11 -1.03
CA ILE A 124 3.54 -4.10 -0.79
C ILE A 124 3.82 -3.91 0.71
N SER A 125 3.12 -4.70 1.51
CA SER A 125 3.26 -4.71 2.98
C SER A 125 4.47 -5.55 3.44
N PHE A 126 5.05 -5.25 4.60
CA PHE A 126 6.20 -5.98 5.15
C PHE A 126 7.40 -5.96 4.19
N CYS A 127 7.67 -4.80 3.60
CA CYS A 127 8.86 -4.56 2.81
C CYS A 127 9.77 -3.57 3.54
N LEU A 128 10.74 -2.98 2.85
CA LEU A 128 11.70 -2.02 3.42
C LEU A 128 11.55 -0.63 2.78
N LEU A 129 10.33 -0.28 2.35
CA LEU A 129 10.08 0.97 1.64
C LEU A 129 10.29 2.17 2.56
N SER A 130 11.10 3.12 2.09
CA SER A 130 11.32 4.42 2.76
C SER A 130 10.49 5.56 2.17
N ALA A 131 9.91 5.37 0.98
CA ALA A 131 9.08 6.37 0.32
C ALA A 131 8.12 5.73 -0.69
N LEU A 132 7.02 6.45 -0.98
CA LEU A 132 6.13 6.13 -2.10
C LEU A 132 6.53 6.94 -3.34
N PRO A 133 6.64 6.33 -4.53
CA PRO A 133 7.05 7.05 -5.73
C PRO A 133 5.95 7.99 -6.23
N SER A 134 6.35 9.08 -6.87
CA SER A 134 5.43 10.02 -7.52
C SER A 134 4.52 9.33 -8.55
N GLY A 135 5.04 8.31 -9.25
CA GLY A 135 4.32 7.48 -10.20
C GLY A 135 3.06 6.81 -9.64
N LEU A 136 3.07 6.45 -8.36
CA LEU A 136 1.95 5.73 -7.72
C LEU A 136 0.67 6.57 -7.76
N PHE A 137 0.78 7.88 -7.60
CA PHE A 137 -0.35 8.80 -7.51
C PHE A 137 -1.04 9.07 -8.86
N PHE A 138 -0.49 8.54 -9.97
CA PHE A 138 -1.14 8.59 -11.28
C PHE A 138 -2.07 7.40 -11.55
N LEU A 139 -2.11 6.41 -10.65
CA LEU A 139 -2.97 5.23 -10.78
C LEU A 139 -4.43 5.54 -10.42
N GLN A 140 -5.15 6.14 -11.36
CA GLN A 140 -6.54 6.60 -11.14
C GLN A 140 -7.54 5.49 -10.85
N ARG A 141 -7.22 4.24 -11.22
CA ARG A 141 -8.05 3.04 -11.01
C ARG A 141 -7.73 2.30 -9.72
N LEU A 142 -6.74 2.75 -8.95
CA LEU A 142 -6.34 2.08 -7.71
C LEU A 142 -7.43 2.22 -6.65
N GLN A 143 -7.92 1.08 -6.17
CA GLN A 143 -9.00 0.95 -5.20
C GLN A 143 -8.49 0.46 -3.84
N PHE A 144 -7.46 -0.38 -3.84
CA PHE A 144 -6.87 -0.96 -2.65
C PHE A 144 -5.36 -0.74 -2.65
N LEU A 145 -4.87 -0.02 -1.64
CA LEU A 145 -3.44 0.20 -1.41
C LEU A 145 -3.06 -0.27 -0.02
N ASP A 146 -2.18 -1.26 0.05
CA ASP A 146 -1.57 -1.71 1.30
C ASP A 146 -0.05 -1.55 1.25
N VAL A 147 0.44 -0.63 2.05
CA VAL A 147 1.87 -0.31 2.25
C VAL A 147 2.23 -0.47 3.74
N SER A 148 1.50 -1.30 4.47
CA SER A 148 1.70 -1.49 5.90
C SER A 148 3.03 -2.15 6.24
N TYR A 149 3.56 -1.89 7.43
CA TYR A 149 4.82 -2.45 7.93
C TYR A 149 5.97 -2.18 6.95
N ASN A 150 6.18 -0.89 6.67
CA ASN A 150 7.34 -0.35 5.95
C ASN A 150 7.95 0.77 6.82
N SER A 151 8.92 1.50 6.30
CA SER A 151 9.57 2.64 6.99
C SER A 151 9.23 3.97 6.32
N ILE A 152 7.96 4.20 5.97
CA ILE A 152 7.54 5.40 5.25
C ILE A 152 7.34 6.57 6.25
N PRO A 153 8.12 7.67 6.16
CA PRO A 153 8.05 8.77 7.11
C PRO A 153 6.98 9.81 6.75
N PHE A 154 6.57 9.91 5.49
CA PHE A 154 5.49 10.79 5.07
C PHE A 154 4.80 10.26 3.79
N ILE A 155 3.53 10.64 3.62
CA ILE A 155 2.79 10.46 2.36
C ILE A 155 2.63 11.82 1.71
N PRO A 156 2.95 11.97 0.42
CA PRO A 156 2.90 13.25 -0.25
C PRO A 156 1.44 13.65 -0.58
N ASN A 157 1.23 14.94 -0.83
CA ASN A 157 -0.10 15.55 -0.99
C ASN A 157 -0.84 15.09 -2.26
N GLU A 158 -0.11 14.48 -3.18
CA GLU A 158 -0.52 13.87 -4.44
C GLU A 158 -1.40 12.64 -4.22
N ILE A 159 -1.45 12.07 -3.01
CA ILE A 159 -2.39 11.00 -2.66
C ILE A 159 -3.84 11.35 -3.03
N ARG A 160 -4.19 12.64 -3.04
CA ARG A 160 -5.48 13.19 -3.50
C ARG A 160 -5.89 12.75 -4.93
N ASN A 161 -4.92 12.36 -5.75
CA ASN A 161 -5.13 11.99 -7.14
C ASN A 161 -5.67 10.56 -7.29
N LEU A 162 -5.57 9.73 -6.25
CA LEU A 162 -6.11 8.37 -6.22
C LEU A 162 -7.63 8.37 -5.99
N ARG A 163 -8.39 8.92 -6.95
CA ARG A 163 -9.82 9.20 -6.81
C ARG A 163 -10.70 7.96 -6.61
N ALA A 164 -10.23 6.80 -7.04
CA ALA A 164 -10.93 5.52 -6.89
C ALA A 164 -10.56 4.76 -5.60
N LEU A 165 -9.67 5.31 -4.76
CA LEU A 165 -9.16 4.61 -3.58
C LEU A 165 -10.27 4.44 -2.54
N ASP A 166 -10.60 3.20 -2.25
CA ASP A 166 -11.60 2.80 -1.26
C ASP A 166 -10.93 2.35 0.06
N PHE A 167 -9.77 1.70 -0.03
CA PHE A 167 -9.04 1.16 1.11
C PHE A 167 -7.58 1.61 1.10
N LEU A 168 -7.14 2.18 2.21
CA LEU A 168 -5.74 2.58 2.44
C LEU A 168 -5.22 1.97 3.74
N ASN A 169 -4.19 1.14 3.64
CA ASN A 169 -3.48 0.60 4.80
C ASN A 169 -2.03 1.12 4.84
N VAL A 170 -1.74 1.90 5.87
CA VAL A 170 -0.43 2.48 6.18
C VAL A 170 0.00 2.14 7.60
N GLU A 171 -0.62 1.13 8.20
CA GLU A 171 -0.27 0.63 9.53
C GLU A 171 1.22 0.27 9.64
N GLY A 172 1.85 0.48 10.80
CA GLY A 172 3.24 0.03 11.00
C GLY A 172 4.28 0.81 10.20
N ASN A 173 4.03 2.09 9.92
CA ASN A 173 4.99 2.98 9.27
C ASN A 173 5.51 4.05 10.25
N GLU A 174 6.26 5.03 9.74
CA GLU A 174 6.89 6.08 10.52
C GLU A 174 6.14 7.42 10.38
N LEU A 175 4.83 7.38 10.08
CA LEU A 175 4.06 8.59 9.74
C LEU A 175 3.74 9.42 11.00
N PRO A 176 4.10 10.71 11.05
CA PRO A 176 3.66 11.61 12.12
C PRO A 176 2.24 12.13 11.88
N ALA A 177 1.85 12.28 10.61
CA ALA A 177 0.54 12.76 10.19
C ALA A 177 0.20 12.28 8.77
N LEU A 178 -1.08 12.30 8.41
CA LEU A 178 -1.51 12.14 7.02
C LEU A 178 -1.54 13.51 6.30
N PRO A 179 -1.23 13.56 5.00
CA PRO A 179 -1.31 14.79 4.22
C PRO A 179 -2.75 15.30 4.10
N CYS A 180 -2.93 16.61 3.98
CA CYS A 180 -4.26 17.20 3.77
C CYS A 180 -4.95 16.70 2.50
N GLY A 181 -4.17 16.23 1.51
CA GLY A 181 -4.68 15.56 0.31
C GLY A 181 -5.51 14.31 0.60
N ALA A 182 -5.24 13.58 1.70
CA ALA A 182 -6.00 12.39 2.07
C ALA A 182 -7.47 12.70 2.42
N LEU A 183 -7.77 13.93 2.88
CA LEU A 183 -9.14 14.37 3.18
C LEU A 183 -10.03 14.46 1.93
N LYS A 184 -9.44 14.53 0.73
CA LYS A 184 -10.18 14.58 -0.54
C LYS A 184 -10.58 13.19 -1.05
N LEU A 185 -10.06 12.14 -0.43
CA LEU A 185 -10.33 10.76 -0.83
C LEU A 185 -11.64 10.28 -0.22
N LYS A 186 -12.40 9.51 -0.99
CA LYS A 186 -13.65 8.89 -0.54
C LYS A 186 -13.38 7.48 0.02
N LEU A 187 -12.47 7.40 0.98
CA LEU A 187 -12.06 6.13 1.59
C LEU A 187 -13.24 5.51 2.36
N LYS A 188 -13.46 4.22 2.16
CA LYS A 188 -14.36 3.39 2.98
C LYS A 188 -13.67 2.91 4.25
N GLN A 189 -12.37 2.64 4.15
CA GLN A 189 -11.58 2.15 5.28
C GLN A 189 -10.15 2.69 5.22
N ILE A 190 -9.64 3.08 6.37
CA ILE A 190 -8.26 3.51 6.56
C ILE A 190 -7.66 2.84 7.78
N ARG A 191 -6.43 2.33 7.66
CA ARG A 191 -5.64 1.76 8.76
C ARG A 191 -4.35 2.53 8.92
N VAL A 192 -4.14 3.09 10.12
CA VAL A 192 -3.03 3.99 10.47
C VAL A 192 -2.39 3.64 11.82
N SER A 193 -2.79 2.52 12.43
CA SER A 193 -2.23 2.03 13.69
C SER A 193 -0.71 1.85 13.61
N ASN A 194 -0.04 1.83 14.76
CA ASN A 194 1.39 1.58 14.86
C ASN A 194 2.24 2.54 13.97
N ASN A 195 1.91 3.83 14.03
CA ASN A 195 2.69 4.92 13.43
C ASN A 195 3.17 5.87 14.53
N PHE A 196 4.01 6.85 14.18
CA PHE A 196 4.41 7.95 15.08
C PHE A 196 3.35 9.06 15.19
N MET A 197 2.10 8.77 14.82
CA MET A 197 1.00 9.71 14.92
C MET A 197 0.67 9.94 16.39
N HIS A 198 0.52 11.21 16.79
CA HIS A 198 0.16 11.56 18.16
C HIS A 198 -1.16 10.87 18.55
N PRO A 199 -1.25 10.14 19.69
CA PRO A 199 -2.44 9.38 20.06
C PRO A 199 -3.72 10.22 20.09
N LEU A 200 -3.66 11.49 20.51
CA LEU A 200 -4.81 12.40 20.55
C LEU A 200 -5.33 12.82 19.17
N LEU A 201 -4.57 12.63 18.09
CA LEU A 201 -5.05 12.94 16.75
C LEU A 201 -6.12 11.93 16.32
N TRP A 202 -6.02 10.64 16.67
CA TRP A 202 -6.96 9.59 16.23
C TRP A 202 -7.33 8.53 17.28
N LYS A 203 -7.31 8.87 18.57
CA LYS A 203 -7.94 8.03 19.60
C LYS A 203 -9.46 8.04 19.38
N GLU A 204 -9.94 7.10 18.56
CA GLU A 204 -11.32 6.62 18.41
C GLU A 204 -12.45 7.67 18.16
N ASN A 205 -12.13 8.94 17.96
CA ASN A 205 -13.09 10.04 17.84
C ASN A 205 -13.24 10.60 16.42
N SER A 206 -13.04 9.80 15.36
CA SER A 206 -13.37 10.22 13.98
C SER A 206 -14.87 10.18 13.70
N ARG A 207 -15.68 10.73 14.62
CA ARG A 207 -17.03 11.21 14.34
C ARG A 207 -17.04 12.73 14.58
N THR A 208 -17.26 13.42 13.46
CA THR A 208 -17.66 14.84 13.35
C THR A 208 -16.61 15.92 13.67
N GLN A 209 -15.63 16.03 12.75
CA GLN A 209 -14.95 17.25 12.25
C GLN A 209 -13.42 17.21 12.34
N PRO A 210 -12.70 17.65 11.28
CA PRO A 210 -11.24 17.73 11.28
C PRO A 210 -10.74 18.89 12.15
N GLN A 211 -9.66 18.66 12.91
CA GLN A 211 -8.95 19.71 13.65
C GLN A 211 -8.26 20.68 12.68
N LYS A 212 -8.31 21.96 13.01
CA LYS A 212 -7.78 23.08 12.24
C LYS A 212 -6.45 23.54 12.82
N LEU A 213 -5.68 24.30 12.04
CA LEU A 213 -4.42 24.92 12.49
C LEU A 213 -4.60 25.77 13.77
N LEU A 214 -5.79 26.34 13.96
CA LEU A 214 -6.20 27.06 15.17
C LEU A 214 -6.21 26.20 16.44
N ASP A 215 -6.49 24.90 16.32
CA ASP A 215 -6.51 23.98 17.46
C ASP A 215 -5.06 23.65 17.91
N LEU A 216 -4.13 23.55 16.96
CA LEU A 216 -2.70 23.37 17.22
C LEU A 216 -2.05 24.63 17.83
N THR A 217 -2.40 25.81 17.34
CA THR A 217 -1.92 27.07 17.91
C THR A 217 -2.50 27.32 19.30
N ALA A 218 -3.77 26.99 19.53
CA ALA A 218 -4.39 27.07 20.86
C ALA A 218 -3.70 26.13 21.86
N LEU A 219 -3.40 24.88 21.47
CA LEU A 219 -2.66 23.95 22.31
C LEU A 219 -1.28 24.49 22.71
N PHE A 220 -0.50 24.96 21.72
CA PHE A 220 0.82 25.57 21.96
C PHE A 220 0.74 26.79 22.91
N PHE A 221 -0.35 27.56 22.81
CA PHE A 221 -0.58 28.75 23.61
C PHE A 221 -0.86 28.44 25.08
N VAL A 222 -1.63 27.38 25.36
CA VAL A 222 -1.89 26.89 26.73
C VAL A 222 -0.64 26.26 27.33
N THR A 223 0.03 25.37 26.60
CA THR A 223 1.17 24.60 27.13
C THR A 223 2.35 25.48 27.52
N ASN A 224 2.51 26.63 26.86
CA ASN A 224 3.56 27.60 27.16
C ASN A 224 3.10 28.77 28.07
N ASN A 225 1.90 28.67 28.68
CA ASN A 225 1.32 29.71 29.55
C ASN A 225 1.24 31.12 28.92
N LEU A 226 1.16 31.21 27.60
CA LEU A 226 1.24 32.49 26.88
C LEU A 226 0.00 33.38 27.12
N TRP A 227 -1.12 32.79 27.55
CA TRP A 227 -2.32 33.50 27.99
C TRP A 227 -2.11 34.46 29.17
N ARG A 228 -1.02 34.30 29.93
CA ARG A 228 -0.63 35.26 30.98
C ARG A 228 0.12 36.48 30.43
N CYS A 229 0.70 36.36 29.25
CA CYS A 229 1.54 37.39 28.62
C CYS A 229 0.77 38.28 27.64
N TYR A 230 -0.29 37.75 27.02
CA TYR A 230 -1.12 38.50 26.07
C TYR A 230 -2.41 38.96 26.77
N ARG A 231 -2.64 40.29 26.81
CA ARG A 231 -3.79 40.90 27.50
C ARG A 231 -5.12 40.79 26.75
N GLU A 232 -5.08 40.68 25.42
CA GLU A 232 -6.28 40.54 24.59
C GLU A 232 -6.02 39.50 23.50
N LEU A 233 -6.95 38.55 23.37
CA LEU A 233 -6.91 37.51 22.37
C LEU A 233 -8.08 37.68 21.39
N PRO A 234 -7.89 37.37 20.10
CA PRO A 234 -9.00 37.31 19.16
C PRO A 234 -10.07 36.33 19.65
N ARG A 235 -11.35 36.71 19.53
CA ARG A 235 -12.49 35.96 20.10
C ARG A 235 -12.57 34.51 19.61
N GLU A 236 -12.13 34.21 18.39
CA GLU A 236 -12.10 32.82 17.89
C GLU A 236 -11.07 31.95 18.64
N VAL A 237 -9.95 32.53 19.07
CA VAL A 237 -8.88 31.84 19.81
C VAL A 237 -9.35 31.56 21.24
N GLU A 238 -9.94 32.54 21.91
CA GLU A 238 -10.52 32.35 23.26
C GLU A 238 -11.59 31.25 23.29
N LYS A 239 -12.47 31.23 22.30
CA LYS A 239 -13.53 30.20 22.19
C LYS A 239 -12.97 28.79 21.98
N THR A 240 -11.80 28.67 21.38
CA THR A 240 -11.11 27.40 21.12
C THR A 240 -10.32 26.96 22.35
N LEU A 241 -9.65 27.90 23.02
CA LEU A 241 -8.96 27.68 24.30
C LEU A 241 -9.93 27.18 25.38
N ASN A 242 -11.10 27.80 25.52
CA ASN A 242 -12.11 27.40 26.52
C ASN A 242 -12.68 25.99 26.31
N LYS A 243 -12.56 25.42 25.10
CA LYS A 243 -12.94 24.02 24.83
C LYS A 243 -11.85 23.01 25.21
N LEU A 244 -10.60 23.46 25.35
CA LEU A 244 -9.43 22.63 25.64
C LEU A 244 -9.10 22.57 27.15
N VAL A 245 -9.69 23.45 27.97
CA VAL A 245 -9.36 23.64 29.40
C VAL A 245 -10.38 22.93 30.33
N ILE A 246 -10.92 21.76 29.94
CA ILE A 246 -11.66 20.86 30.85
C ILE A 246 -10.88 19.57 31.01
#